data_AF-A0A961M353-F1
#
_entry.id   AF-A0A961M353-F1
#
_cell.length_a   1.000
_cell.length_b   1.000
_cell.length_c   1.000
_cell.angle_alpha   90.00
_cell.angle_beta   90.00
_cell.angle_gamma   90.00
#
_symmetry.space_group_name_H-M   'P 1'
#
loop_
_entity.id
_entity.type
_entity.pdbx_description
1 polymer ?
#
loop_
_entity_poly.entity_id
_entity_poly.type
_entity_poly.pdbx_seq_one_letter_code
_entity_poly.pdbx_strand_id
1 'polypeptide(L)'
;MSVAAHARTSYGDHARALKTPRDIEYEVLARITGRIQTHLPHRPGKIGAALTEALNDNRRLWAAFATDLAQSENGLPAELRARLFYLAEFTLAHTAQVLSGRARADVLAEINTAVMRGLRPNGGARP
;
A
#
# COMPACT_ATOMS: atom_id res chain seq x y z
N MET A 1 43.19 13.47 16.64
CA MET A 1 42.09 14.44 16.76
C MET A 1 41.93 15.15 15.43
N SER A 2 40.74 15.07 14.81
CA SER A 2 40.35 15.90 13.66
C SER A 2 38.93 16.40 13.91
N VAL A 3 38.73 17.71 13.77
CA VAL A 3 37.50 18.46 14.07
C VAL A 3 37.03 19.12 12.78
N ALA A 4 35.80 18.83 12.35
CA ALA A 4 34.89 19.65 11.54
C ALA A 4 33.62 18.80 11.27
N ALA A 5 32.49 18.94 12.00
CA ALA A 5 31.54 20.03 12.10
C ALA A 5 30.73 20.30 10.81
N HIS A 6 29.39 20.29 10.97
CA HIS A 6 28.31 20.70 10.05
C HIS A 6 27.83 19.60 9.07
N ALA A 7 26.54 19.38 8.81
CA ALA A 7 25.37 20.22 9.01
C ALA A 7 24.09 19.39 9.24
N ARG A 8 23.22 19.92 10.11
CA ARG A 8 21.77 19.71 10.08
C ARG A 8 21.20 20.50 8.89
N THR A 9 20.01 20.10 8.44
CA THR A 9 18.96 20.90 7.75
C THR A 9 18.79 20.68 6.24
N SER A 10 17.52 20.45 5.89
CA SER A 10 16.86 20.74 4.60
C SER A 10 17.16 19.84 3.40
N TYR A 11 16.26 18.87 3.15
CA TYR A 11 15.74 18.69 1.78
C TYR A 11 14.32 19.27 1.74
N GLY A 12 14.24 20.57 2.00
CA GLY A 12 13.14 21.42 1.56
C GLY A 12 13.54 22.14 0.28
N ASP A 13 12.67 22.01 -0.72
CA ASP A 13 12.56 22.81 -1.94
C ASP A 13 13.68 22.72 -3.00
N HIS A 14 13.23 22.50 -4.24
CA HIS A 14 13.95 22.59 -5.52
C HIS A 14 14.51 21.31 -6.17
N ALA A 15 13.74 20.23 -6.16
CA ALA A 15 13.77 19.27 -7.26
C ALA A 15 12.41 19.28 -7.94
N ARG A 16 12.36 19.58 -9.24
CA ARG A 16 11.19 19.30 -10.11
C ARG A 16 10.58 17.97 -9.68
N ALA A 17 9.30 17.93 -9.33
CA ALA A 17 8.66 16.81 -8.63
C ALA A 17 8.80 15.48 -9.38
N LEU A 18 9.95 14.83 -9.24
CA LEU A 18 10.18 13.46 -9.68
C LEU A 18 9.41 12.61 -8.68
N LYS A 19 8.39 11.91 -9.17
CA LYS A 19 7.64 10.94 -8.36
C LYS A 19 8.64 9.97 -7.73
N THR A 20 8.66 9.91 -6.40
CA THR A 20 9.42 8.89 -5.69
C THR A 20 8.79 7.52 -5.93
N PRO A 21 9.51 6.41 -5.73
CA PRO A 21 8.89 5.07 -5.78
C PRO A 21 7.63 4.98 -4.90
N ARG A 22 7.65 5.60 -3.71
CA ARG A 22 6.50 5.64 -2.79
C ARG A 22 5.32 6.44 -3.34
N ASP A 23 5.56 7.50 -4.11
CA ASP A 23 4.49 8.24 -4.78
C ASP A 23 3.82 7.38 -5.86
N ILE A 24 4.61 6.59 -6.59
CA ILE A 24 4.09 5.66 -7.61
C ILE A 24 3.24 4.57 -6.93
N GLU A 25 3.73 3.98 -5.84
CA GLU A 25 2.98 2.99 -5.04
C GLU A 25 1.66 3.57 -4.54
N TYR A 26 1.69 4.80 -4.00
CA TYR A 26 0.50 5.50 -3.54
C TYR A 26 -0.50 5.71 -4.68
N GLU A 27 -0.06 6.21 -5.83
CA GLU A 27 -0.95 6.47 -6.97
C GLU A 27 -1.62 5.21 -7.50
N VAL A 28 -0.88 4.11 -7.62
CA VAL A 28 -1.43 2.83 -8.09
C VAL A 28 -2.43 2.28 -7.07
N LEU A 29 -2.08 2.30 -5.79
CA LEU A 29 -2.95 1.85 -4.71
C LEU A 29 -4.23 2.70 -4.62
N ALA A 30 -4.11 4.02 -4.75
CA ALA A 30 -5.24 4.96 -4.73
C ALA A 30 -6.21 4.70 -5.88
N ARG A 31 -5.70 4.51 -7.10
CA ARG A 31 -6.52 4.22 -8.28
C ARG A 31 -7.28 2.90 -8.13
N ILE A 32 -6.62 1.84 -7.64
CA ILE A 32 -7.26 0.55 -7.40
C ILE A 32 -8.32 0.67 -6.31
N THR A 33 -8.00 1.35 -5.21
CA THR A 33 -8.90 1.54 -4.07
C THR A 33 -10.15 2.32 -4.45
N GLY A 34 -10.00 3.38 -5.24
CA GLY A 34 -11.14 4.14 -5.76
C GLY A 34 -12.09 3.26 -6.58
N ARG A 35 -11.56 2.41 -7.47
CA ARG A 35 -12.38 1.46 -8.25
C ARG A 35 -13.07 0.41 -7.38
N ILE A 36 -12.44 -0.05 -6.29
CA ILE A 36 -13.13 -0.95 -5.35
C ILE A 36 -14.29 -0.20 -4.68
N GLN A 37 -14.04 1.03 -4.20
CA GLN A 37 -15.03 1.84 -3.48
C GLN A 37 -16.26 2.18 -4.31
N THR A 38 -16.15 2.36 -5.63
CA THR A 38 -17.33 2.60 -6.50
C THR A 38 -18.33 1.44 -6.52
N HIS A 39 -17.93 0.26 -6.05
CA HIS A 39 -18.78 -0.93 -5.97
C HIS A 39 -19.17 -1.30 -4.54
N LEU A 40 -18.87 -0.46 -3.55
CA LEU A 40 -19.25 -0.68 -2.16
C LEU A 40 -20.52 0.11 -1.78
N PRO A 41 -21.38 -0.43 -0.91
CA PRO A 41 -21.36 -1.81 -0.41
C PRO A 41 -21.84 -2.79 -1.50
N HIS A 42 -21.25 -4.00 -1.55
CA HIS A 42 -21.77 -5.11 -2.37
C HIS A 42 -22.22 -6.28 -1.50
N ARG A 43 -23.05 -7.18 -2.02
CA ARG A 43 -23.40 -8.44 -1.33
C ARG A 43 -22.36 -9.53 -1.66
N PRO A 44 -21.99 -10.40 -0.70
CA PRO A 44 -21.22 -11.61 -1.01
C PRO A 44 -21.87 -12.40 -2.15
N GLY A 45 -21.07 -12.94 -3.07
CA GLY A 45 -21.55 -13.66 -4.26
C GLY A 45 -22.18 -12.79 -5.35
N LYS A 46 -22.29 -11.47 -5.16
CA LYS A 46 -22.75 -10.51 -6.19
C LYS A 46 -21.59 -9.59 -6.56
N ILE A 47 -20.75 -10.05 -7.50
CA ILE A 47 -19.58 -9.32 -7.99
C ILE A 47 -19.68 -9.20 -9.50
N GLY A 48 -19.71 -7.95 -9.99
CA GLY A 48 -19.69 -7.65 -11.42
C GLY A 48 -18.27 -7.64 -11.98
N ALA A 49 -18.15 -7.67 -13.31
CA ALA A 49 -16.86 -7.70 -14.01
C ALA A 49 -15.89 -6.59 -13.56
N ALA A 50 -16.39 -5.36 -13.40
CA ALA A 50 -15.57 -4.22 -12.97
C ALA A 50 -14.98 -4.37 -11.56
N LEU A 51 -15.77 -4.91 -10.61
CA LEU A 51 -15.25 -5.20 -9.27
C LEU A 51 -14.25 -6.37 -9.30
N THR A 52 -14.52 -7.42 -10.08
CA THR A 52 -13.58 -8.54 -10.28
C THR A 52 -12.24 -8.04 -10.82
N GLU A 53 -12.26 -7.15 -11.80
CA GLU A 53 -11.05 -6.54 -12.38
C GLU A 53 -10.28 -5.73 -11.33
N ALA A 54 -10.96 -4.85 -10.59
CA ALA A 54 -10.34 -4.06 -9.53
C ALA A 54 -9.70 -4.94 -8.43
N LEU A 55 -10.36 -6.04 -8.05
CA LEU A 55 -9.85 -7.01 -7.08
C LEU A 55 -8.64 -7.79 -7.62
N ASN A 56 -8.62 -8.15 -8.90
CA ASN A 56 -7.47 -8.80 -9.52
C ASN A 56 -6.26 -7.86 -9.55
N ASP A 57 -6.47 -6.58 -9.87
CA ASP A 57 -5.42 -5.57 -9.82
C ASP A 57 -4.91 -5.35 -8.39
N ASN A 58 -5.81 -5.33 -7.40
CA ASN A 58 -5.43 -5.30 -5.99
C ASN A 58 -4.54 -6.49 -5.63
N ARG A 59 -4.91 -7.70 -6.03
CA ARG A 59 -4.12 -8.92 -5.79
C ARG A 59 -2.73 -8.82 -6.40
N ARG A 60 -2.63 -8.31 -7.64
CA ARG A 60 -1.34 -8.13 -8.34
C ARG A 60 -0.43 -7.14 -7.62
N LEU A 61 -0.98 -6.01 -7.19
CA LEU A 61 -0.22 -5.00 -6.44
C LEU A 61 0.31 -5.57 -5.12
N TRP A 62 -0.54 -6.25 -4.35
CA TRP A 62 -0.14 -6.84 -3.06
C TRP A 62 0.87 -7.97 -3.20
N ALA A 63 0.80 -8.76 -4.28
CA ALA A 63 1.82 -9.76 -4.58
C ALA A 63 3.18 -9.12 -4.91
N ALA A 64 3.18 -7.98 -5.61
CA ALA A 64 4.41 -7.21 -5.87
C ALA A 64 5.00 -6.66 -4.55
N PHE A 65 4.18 -6.09 -3.66
CA PHE A 65 4.63 -5.67 -2.34
C PHE A 65 5.20 -6.83 -1.52
N ALA A 66 4.53 -7.99 -1.49
CA ALA A 66 5.04 -9.17 -0.79
C ALA A 66 6.40 -9.63 -1.33
N THR A 67 6.59 -9.54 -2.65
CA THR A 67 7.86 -9.90 -3.31
C THR A 67 8.99 -8.97 -2.90
N ASP A 68 8.75 -7.65 -2.93
CA ASP A 68 9.71 -6.63 -2.51
C ASP A 68 10.06 -6.75 -1.01
N LEU A 69 9.05 -6.97 -0.16
CA LEU A 69 9.23 -7.17 1.28
C LEU A 69 10.00 -8.46 1.62
N ALA A 70 10.06 -9.44 0.72
CA ALA A 70 10.82 -10.67 0.92
C ALA A 70 12.32 -10.53 0.58
N GLN A 71 12.72 -9.43 -0.08
CA GLN A 71 14.12 -9.21 -0.47
C GLN A 71 14.99 -8.80 0.73
N SER A 72 16.21 -9.33 0.83
CA SER A 72 17.17 -8.96 1.88
C SER A 72 17.51 -7.48 1.88
N GLU A 73 17.58 -6.89 0.69
CA GLU A 73 17.91 -5.48 0.42
C GLU A 73 16.76 -4.52 0.72
N ASN A 74 15.58 -5.02 1.13
CA ASN A 74 14.47 -4.14 1.50
C ASN A 74 14.85 -3.32 2.74
N GLY A 75 15.00 -2.01 2.56
CA GLY A 75 15.53 -1.08 3.55
C GLY A 75 14.59 -0.76 4.73
N LEU A 76 13.47 -1.48 4.88
CA LEU A 76 12.57 -1.31 6.02
C LEU A 76 13.09 -2.04 7.27
N PRO A 77 12.82 -1.52 8.48
CA PRO A 77 13.06 -2.24 9.71
C PRO A 77 12.39 -3.61 9.71
N ALA A 78 13.08 -4.64 10.23
CA ALA A 78 12.61 -6.03 10.19
C ALA A 78 11.19 -6.22 10.77
N GLU A 79 10.87 -5.52 11.86
CA GLU A 79 9.55 -5.56 12.47
C GLU A 79 8.46 -4.97 11.57
N LEU A 80 8.72 -3.83 10.94
CA LEU A 80 7.78 -3.23 9.99
C LEU A 80 7.58 -4.13 8.79
N ARG A 81 8.66 -4.72 8.26
CA ARG A 81 8.62 -5.66 7.14
C ARG A 81 7.77 -6.89 7.48
N ALA A 82 7.94 -7.47 8.66
CA ALA A 82 7.12 -8.59 9.12
C ALA A 82 5.63 -8.23 9.20
N ARG A 83 5.29 -7.08 9.79
CA ARG A 83 3.89 -6.60 9.88
C ARG A 83 3.27 -6.38 8.49
N LEU A 84 4.02 -5.78 7.57
CA LEU A 84 3.56 -5.57 6.19
C LEU A 84 3.41 -6.88 5.42
N PHE A 85 4.30 -7.86 5.65
CA PHE A 85 4.21 -9.18 5.06
C PHE A 85 2.93 -9.92 5.51
N TYR A 86 2.62 -9.90 6.82
CA TYR A 86 1.35 -10.44 7.33
C TYR A 86 0.14 -9.74 6.72
N LEU A 87 0.20 -8.42 6.55
CA LEU A 87 -0.88 -7.66 5.93
C LEU A 87 -1.05 -8.02 4.45
N ALA A 88 0.04 -8.26 3.73
CA ALA A 88 0.00 -8.72 2.34
C ALA A 88 -0.64 -10.10 2.23
N GLU A 89 -0.21 -11.05 3.05
CA GLU A 89 -0.80 -12.41 3.11
C GLU A 89 -2.31 -12.36 3.39
N PHE A 90 -2.72 -11.59 4.41
CA PHE A 90 -4.13 -11.40 4.72
C PHE A 90 -4.90 -10.82 3.52
N THR A 91 -4.34 -9.80 2.88
CA THR A 91 -5.01 -9.09 1.78
C THR A 91 -5.17 -10.00 0.55
N LEU A 92 -4.15 -10.79 0.23
CA LEU A 92 -4.20 -11.79 -0.84
C LEU A 92 -5.26 -12.87 -0.56
N ALA A 93 -5.26 -13.42 0.66
CA ALA A 93 -6.22 -14.42 1.08
C ALA A 93 -7.66 -13.88 1.06
N HIS A 94 -7.89 -12.68 1.62
CA HIS A 94 -9.21 -12.06 1.68
C HIS A 94 -9.71 -11.68 0.29
N THR A 95 -8.83 -11.21 -0.61
CA THR A 95 -9.20 -10.95 -2.01
C THR A 95 -9.73 -12.22 -2.68
N ALA A 96 -9.12 -13.39 -2.45
CA ALA A 96 -9.61 -14.67 -2.95
C ALA A 96 -10.97 -15.08 -2.33
N GLN A 97 -11.20 -14.79 -1.05
CA GLN A 97 -12.51 -14.99 -0.40
C GLN A 97 -13.59 -14.13 -1.05
N VAL A 98 -13.29 -12.86 -1.33
CA VAL A 98 -14.22 -11.96 -2.02
C VAL A 98 -14.53 -12.50 -3.41
N LEU A 99 -13.51 -12.80 -4.22
CA LEU A 99 -13.69 -13.32 -5.59
C LEU A 99 -14.47 -14.65 -5.64
N SER A 100 -14.36 -15.49 -4.61
CA SER A 100 -15.15 -16.72 -4.46
C SER A 100 -16.54 -16.51 -3.83
N GLY A 101 -16.94 -15.26 -3.61
CA GLY A 101 -18.26 -14.89 -3.09
C GLY A 101 -18.44 -15.12 -1.59
N ARG A 102 -17.37 -15.43 -0.85
CA ARG A 102 -17.40 -15.77 0.58
C ARG A 102 -17.17 -14.58 1.52
N ALA A 103 -16.74 -13.44 0.98
CA ALA A 103 -16.45 -12.25 1.77
C ALA A 103 -16.86 -10.96 1.04
N ARG A 104 -16.75 -9.84 1.75
CA ARG A 104 -16.97 -8.49 1.23
C ARG A 104 -15.67 -7.73 1.02
N ALA A 105 -15.66 -6.84 0.03
CA ALA A 105 -14.50 -6.05 -0.36
C ALA A 105 -14.25 -4.81 0.51
N ASP A 106 -15.15 -4.45 1.44
CA ASP A 106 -15.00 -3.24 2.28
C ASP A 106 -13.68 -3.26 3.08
N VAL A 107 -13.33 -4.43 3.63
CA VAL A 107 -12.07 -4.65 4.38
C VAL A 107 -10.84 -4.35 3.50
N LEU A 108 -10.88 -4.66 2.21
CA LEU A 108 -9.76 -4.39 1.29
C LEU A 108 -9.60 -2.89 1.05
N ALA A 109 -10.71 -2.16 0.90
CA ALA A 109 -10.69 -0.71 0.74
C ALA A 109 -10.17 0.00 2.00
N GLU A 110 -10.54 -0.51 3.19
CA GLU A 110 -10.05 0.01 4.47
C GLU A 110 -8.54 -0.19 4.65
N ILE A 111 -8.05 -1.41 4.38
CA ILE A 111 -6.63 -1.74 4.44
C ILE A 111 -5.83 -0.85 3.49
N ASN A 112 -6.25 -0.75 2.23
CA ASN A 112 -5.54 0.09 1.27
C ASN A 112 -5.53 1.56 1.69
N THR A 113 -6.64 2.06 2.26
CA THR A 113 -6.71 3.43 2.77
C THR A 113 -5.76 3.63 3.96
N ALA A 114 -5.61 2.64 4.84
CA ALA A 114 -4.65 2.70 5.94
C ALA A 114 -3.20 2.72 5.45
N VAL A 115 -2.86 1.87 4.46
CA VAL A 115 -1.53 1.84 3.84
C VAL A 115 -1.22 3.15 3.13
N MET A 116 -2.16 3.70 2.37
CA MET A 116 -2.02 5.00 1.72
C MET A 116 -1.71 6.12 2.72
N ARG A 117 -2.30 6.11 3.91
CA ARG A 117 -1.95 7.08 4.98
C ARG A 117 -0.50 6.94 5.42
N GLY A 118 0.03 5.72 5.49
CA GLY A 118 1.44 5.45 5.82
C GLY A 118 2.43 5.75 4.69
N LEU A 119 1.97 5.84 3.45
CA LEU A 119 2.80 6.18 2.28
C LEU A 119 2.93 7.69 2.05
N ARG A 120 2.03 8.52 2.59
CA ARG A 120 2.10 9.97 2.43
C ARG A 120 3.36 10.54 3.11
N PRO A 121 4.11 11.43 2.43
CA PRO A 121 5.20 12.15 3.06
C PRO A 121 4.58 13.24 3.96
N ASN A 122 4.22 12.87 5.20
CA ASN A 122 4.12 13.72 6.40
C ASN A 122 3.33 13.00 7.52
N GLY A 123 4.00 12.70 8.63
CA GLY A 123 3.35 12.24 9.87
C GLY A 123 4.22 11.50 10.89
N GLY A 124 5.48 11.21 10.58
CA GLY A 124 6.42 10.49 11.46
C GLY A 124 7.37 11.37 12.26
N ALA A 125 6.89 12.50 12.78
CA ALA A 125 7.46 13.18 13.95
C ALA A 125 6.36 14.09 14.50
N ARG A 126 5.70 13.67 15.56
CA ARG A 126 5.08 14.60 16.51
C ARG A 126 5.85 14.48 17.83
N PRO A 127 6.08 15.61 18.53
CA PRO A 127 6.85 15.67 19.76
C PRO A 127 6.24 14.82 20.88
#